data_AF-A0A6J6YGP9-F1
#
_entry.id   AF-A0A6J6YGP9-F1
#
_cell.length_a   1.000
_cell.length_b   1.000
_cell.length_c   1.000
_cell.angle_alpha   90.00
_cell.angle_beta   90.00
_cell.angle_gamma   90.00
#
_symmetry.space_group_name_H-M   'P 1'
#
loop_
_entity.id
_entity.type
_entity.pdbx_description
1 polymer ?
#
loop_
_entity_poly.entity_id
_entity_poly.type
_entity_poly.pdbx_seq_one_letter_code
_entity_poly.pdbx_strand_id
1 'polypeptide(L)'
;MPLGEAFQLRDDMLGIFGDPSVTGKPAGDDLREGKRTVLMAMTLERADQATAAKITAALGREDLTSDQIEEIRGLITATGAVKDVEDLIEGLLSNALTAANSAEIDPSARELLIELATSATRRSH
;
A
#
# COMPACT_ATOMS: atom_id res chain seq x y z
N MET A 1 6.54 -4.51 14.71
CA MET A 1 7.70 -3.75 14.20
C MET A 1 7.13 -2.68 13.27
N PRO A 2 6.85 -1.47 13.77
CA PRO A 2 5.94 -0.55 13.08
C PRO A 2 6.45 -0.11 11.70
N LEU A 3 7.76 0.09 11.54
CA LEU A 3 8.32 0.55 10.26
C LEU A 3 8.26 -0.51 9.15
N GLY A 4 8.58 -1.76 9.45
CA GLY A 4 8.54 -2.84 8.46
C GLY A 4 7.13 -3.09 7.94
N GLU A 5 6.15 -2.99 8.82
CA GLU A 5 4.72 -3.08 8.47
C GLU A 5 4.30 -1.90 7.58
N ALA A 6 4.68 -0.67 7.94
CA ALA A 6 4.40 0.52 7.11
C ALA A 6 5.02 0.41 5.71
N PHE A 7 6.25 -0.10 5.63
CA PHE A 7 6.94 -0.33 4.35
C PHE A 7 6.21 -1.34 3.49
N GLN A 8 5.82 -2.50 4.05
CA GLN A 8 5.13 -3.54 3.29
C GLN A 8 3.76 -3.04 2.78
N LEU A 9 3.01 -2.31 3.61
CA LEU A 9 1.74 -1.71 3.19
C LEU A 9 1.93 -0.70 2.05
N ARG A 10 3.00 0.12 2.11
CA ARG A 10 3.34 1.05 1.03
C ARG A 10 3.73 0.30 -0.26
N ASP A 11 4.49 -0.80 -0.15
CA ASP A 11 4.88 -1.61 -1.30
C ASP A 11 3.66 -2.27 -1.98
N ASP A 12 2.76 -2.84 -1.17
CA ASP A 12 1.48 -3.41 -1.64
C ASP A 12 0.61 -2.34 -2.33
N MET A 13 0.55 -1.12 -1.79
CA MET A 13 -0.15 0.01 -2.42
C MET A 13 0.46 0.36 -3.78
N LEU A 14 1.79 0.41 -3.89
CA LEU A 14 2.47 0.72 -5.15
C LEU A 14 2.33 -0.39 -6.19
N GLY A 15 2.26 -1.65 -5.77
CA GLY A 15 2.03 -2.76 -6.69
C GLY A 15 0.68 -2.67 -7.42
N ILE A 16 -0.32 -2.02 -6.83
CA ILE A 16 -1.64 -1.81 -7.43
C ILE A 16 -1.78 -0.41 -8.05
N PHE A 17 -1.26 0.63 -7.39
CA PHE A 17 -1.51 2.03 -7.74
C PHE A 17 -0.29 2.81 -8.23
N GLY A 18 0.91 2.25 -8.18
CA GLY A 18 2.13 2.97 -8.50
C GLY A 18 2.20 3.42 -9.95
N ASP A 19 2.77 4.61 -10.18
CA ASP A 19 3.10 5.09 -11.52
C ASP A 19 4.23 4.24 -12.12
N PRO A 20 4.08 3.67 -13.33
CA PRO A 20 5.14 2.92 -13.99
C PRO A 20 6.44 3.70 -14.19
N SER A 21 6.37 5.02 -14.35
CA SER A 21 7.54 5.88 -14.48
C SER A 21 8.37 5.99 -13.20
N VAL A 22 7.76 5.74 -12.04
CA VAL A 22 8.40 5.77 -10.72
C VAL A 22 8.78 4.36 -10.26
N THR A 23 7.91 3.39 -10.48
CA THR A 23 8.10 2.00 -10.02
C THR A 23 8.94 1.15 -10.97
N GLY A 24 9.06 1.55 -12.24
CA GLY A 24 9.74 0.78 -13.29
C GLY A 24 8.97 -0.48 -13.73
N LYS A 25 7.73 -0.66 -13.26
CA LYS A 25 6.85 -1.81 -13.56
C LYS A 25 5.47 -1.33 -14.01
N PRO A 26 4.72 -2.12 -14.79
CA PRO A 26 3.32 -1.80 -15.09
C PRO A 26 2.48 -1.65 -13.81
N ALA A 27 1.60 -0.64 -13.80
CA ALA A 27 0.62 -0.47 -12.73
C ALA A 27 -0.34 -1.68 -12.72
N GLY A 28 -0.71 -2.13 -11.52
CA GLY A 28 -1.63 -3.25 -11.34
C GLY A 28 -0.98 -4.63 -11.55
N ASP A 29 0.35 -4.74 -11.57
CA ASP A 29 1.04 -6.04 -11.59
C ASP A 29 0.60 -6.92 -10.43
N ASP A 30 0.39 -6.36 -9.24
CA ASP A 30 -0.09 -7.12 -8.08
C ASP A 30 -1.52 -7.67 -8.26
N LEU A 31 -2.35 -7.00 -9.07
CA LEU A 31 -3.67 -7.52 -9.45
C LEU A 31 -3.52 -8.74 -10.37
N ARG A 32 -2.59 -8.69 -11.33
CA ARG A 32 -2.29 -9.82 -12.24
C ARG A 32 -1.68 -11.00 -11.50
N GLU A 33 -0.77 -10.74 -10.56
CA GLU A 33 -0.16 -11.77 -9.70
C GLU A 33 -1.17 -12.38 -8.71
N GLY A 34 -2.28 -11.68 -8.46
CA GLY A 34 -3.35 -12.17 -7.59
C GLY A 34 -3.04 -12.05 -6.10
N LYS A 35 -2.21 -11.08 -5.71
CA LYS A 35 -1.78 -10.93 -4.31
C LYS A 35 -2.96 -10.60 -3.40
N ARG A 36 -3.02 -11.29 -2.26
CA ARG A 36 -4.02 -11.07 -1.20
C ARG A 36 -3.45 -10.17 -0.11
N THR A 37 -3.22 -8.91 -0.48
CA THR A 37 -2.65 -7.87 0.39
C THR A 37 -3.66 -7.39 1.44
N VAL A 38 -3.20 -6.63 2.44
CA VAL A 38 -4.08 -5.97 3.42
C VAL A 38 -5.09 -5.05 2.72
N LEU A 39 -4.66 -4.30 1.71
CA LEU A 39 -5.54 -3.49 0.87
C LEU A 39 -6.67 -4.33 0.26
N MET A 40 -6.37 -5.51 -0.28
CA MET A 40 -7.39 -6.38 -0.88
C MET A 40 -8.37 -6.91 0.18
N ALA A 41 -7.88 -7.29 1.37
CA ALA A 41 -8.74 -7.72 2.47
C ALA A 41 -9.72 -6.61 2.90
N MET A 42 -9.21 -5.38 3.11
CA MET A 42 -10.02 -4.22 3.50
C MET A 42 -10.99 -3.79 2.40
N THR A 43 -10.61 -3.97 1.13
CA THR A 43 -11.49 -3.72 -0.01
C THR A 43 -12.67 -4.69 0.00
N LEU A 44 -12.41 -5.99 0.13
CA LEU A 44 -13.46 -7.02 0.08
C LEU A 44 -14.37 -6.99 1.31
N GLU A 45 -13.88 -6.53 2.46
CA GLU A 45 -14.69 -6.32 3.66
C GLU A 45 -15.74 -5.21 3.47
N ARG A 46 -15.43 -4.17 2.66
CA ARG A 46 -16.28 -2.99 2.49
C ARG A 46 -17.07 -2.96 1.19
N ALA A 47 -16.63 -3.73 0.19
CA ALA A 47 -17.31 -3.82 -1.09
C ALA A 47 -18.70 -4.45 -0.93
N ASP A 48 -19.66 -3.97 -1.72
CA ASP A 48 -20.90 -4.71 -1.92
C ASP A 48 -20.63 -6.03 -2.67
N GLN A 49 -21.62 -6.94 -2.67
CA GLN A 49 -21.46 -8.26 -3.24
C GLN A 49 -21.07 -8.23 -4.74
N ALA A 50 -21.61 -7.27 -5.50
CA ALA A 50 -21.33 -7.15 -6.93
C ALA A 50 -19.90 -6.68 -7.19
N THR A 51 -19.45 -5.68 -6.42
CA THR A 51 -18.09 -5.13 -6.48
C THR A 51 -17.07 -6.16 -6.03
N ALA A 52 -17.31 -6.85 -4.92
CA ALA A 52 -16.44 -7.92 -4.42
C ALA A 52 -16.29 -9.06 -5.45
N ALA A 53 -17.39 -9.46 -6.10
CA ALA A 53 -17.36 -10.49 -7.14
C ALA A 53 -16.54 -10.04 -8.36
N LYS A 54 -16.71 -8.79 -8.81
CA LYS A 54 -15.91 -8.22 -9.91
C LYS A 54 -14.42 -8.20 -9.60
N ILE A 55 -14.03 -7.67 -8.43
CA ILE A 55 -12.64 -7.58 -8.01
C ILE A 55 -12.02 -8.98 -7.88
N THR A 56 -12.74 -9.91 -7.26
CA THR A 56 -12.29 -11.31 -7.10
C THR A 56 -12.11 -12.02 -8.44
N ALA A 57 -12.99 -11.76 -9.42
CA ALA A 57 -12.90 -12.34 -10.75
C ALA A 57 -11.75 -11.77 -11.60
N ALA A 58 -11.29 -10.56 -11.28
CA ALA A 58 -10.13 -9.96 -11.94
C ALA A 58 -8.80 -10.41 -11.31
N LEU A 59 -8.78 -10.70 -10.01
CA LEU A 59 -7.57 -11.04 -9.27
C LEU A 59 -6.89 -12.30 -9.81
N GLY A 60 -5.60 -12.22 -10.13
CA GLY A 60 -4.80 -13.33 -10.65
C GLY A 60 -4.91 -13.54 -12.17
N ARG A 61 -5.58 -12.63 -12.89
CA ARG A 61 -5.68 -12.69 -14.35
C ARG A 61 -4.52 -11.96 -15.02
N GLU A 62 -3.68 -12.71 -15.72
CA GLU A 62 -2.55 -12.16 -16.48
C GLU A 62 -3.01 -11.31 -17.69
N ASP A 63 -4.20 -11.60 -18.23
CA ASP A 63 -4.74 -10.99 -19.45
C ASP A 63 -5.52 -9.67 -19.22
N LEU A 64 -5.44 -9.09 -18.01
CA LEU A 64 -6.08 -7.82 -17.71
C LEU A 64 -5.54 -6.69 -18.58
N THR A 65 -6.44 -6.02 -19.29
CA THR A 65 -6.13 -4.80 -20.04
C THR A 65 -5.92 -3.62 -19.10
N SER A 66 -5.28 -2.55 -19.58
CA SER A 66 -5.09 -1.32 -18.80
C SER A 66 -6.43 -0.71 -18.37
N ASP A 67 -7.45 -0.74 -19.22
CA ASP A 67 -8.78 -0.21 -18.90
C ASP A 67 -9.46 -1.03 -17.79
N GLN A 68 -9.29 -2.36 -17.80
CA GLN A 68 -9.80 -3.23 -16.75
C GLN A 68 -9.07 -2.99 -15.42
N ILE A 69 -7.75 -2.81 -15.46
CA ILE A 69 -6.98 -2.45 -14.26
C ILE A 69 -7.48 -1.13 -13.69
N GLU A 70 -7.72 -0.13 -14.53
CA GLU A 70 -8.22 1.16 -14.07
C GLU A 70 -9.64 1.06 -13.50
N GLU A 71 -10.54 0.26 -14.10
CA GLU A 71 -11.85 -0.04 -13.51
C GLU A 71 -11.70 -0.65 -12.12
N ILE A 72 -10.86 -1.67 -11.96
CA ILE A 72 -10.63 -2.33 -10.68
C ILE A 72 -10.01 -1.38 -9.64
N ARG A 73 -9.03 -0.54 -10.02
CA ARG A 73 -8.46 0.50 -9.16
C ARG A 73 -9.52 1.50 -8.69
N GLY A 74 -10.40 1.91 -9.59
CA GLY A 74 -11.55 2.77 -9.28
C GLY A 74 -12.49 2.13 -8.26
N LEU A 75 -12.83 0.85 -8.46
CA LEU A 75 -13.64 0.08 -7.50
C LEU A 75 -12.99 -0.04 -6.13
N ILE A 76 -11.70 -0.38 -6.08
CA ILE A 76 -10.91 -0.47 -4.84
C ILE A 76 -10.94 0.88 -4.11
N THR A 77 -10.70 1.98 -4.82
CA THR A 77 -10.71 3.33 -4.27
C THR A 77 -12.07 3.71 -3.70
N ALA A 78 -13.15 3.38 -4.43
CA ALA A 78 -14.52 3.69 -4.03
C ALA A 78 -14.96 2.99 -2.73
N THR A 79 -14.32 1.87 -2.35
CA THR A 79 -14.57 1.21 -1.05
C THR A 79 -14.04 2.00 0.15
N GLY A 80 -13.17 2.99 -0.07
CA GLY A 80 -12.44 3.71 0.98
C GLY A 80 -11.20 2.98 1.50
N ALA A 81 -10.96 1.71 1.10
CA ALA A 81 -9.83 0.91 1.58
C ALA A 81 -8.46 1.56 1.34
N VAL A 82 -8.29 2.27 0.23
CA VAL A 82 -7.07 3.04 -0.05
C VAL A 82 -6.78 4.04 1.06
N LYS A 83 -7.79 4.82 1.46
CA LYS A 83 -7.62 5.83 2.51
C LYS A 83 -7.27 5.18 3.85
N ASP A 84 -7.90 4.07 4.20
CA ASP A 84 -7.61 3.43 5.49
C ASP A 84 -6.22 2.80 5.54
N VAL A 85 -5.72 2.26 4.43
CA VAL A 85 -4.34 1.77 4.34
C VAL A 85 -3.35 2.93 4.45
N GLU A 86 -3.62 4.07 3.81
CA GLU A 86 -2.82 5.28 3.99
C GLU A 86 -2.80 5.75 5.45
N ASP A 87 -3.97 5.83 6.10
CA ASP A 87 -4.09 6.23 7.50
C ASP A 87 -3.34 5.22 8.43
N LEU A 88 -3.33 3.92 8.09
CA LEU A 88 -2.57 2.89 8.80
C LEU A 88 -1.05 3.07 8.63
N ILE A 89 -0.59 3.35 7.40
CA ILE A 89 0.83 3.65 7.12
C ILE A 89 1.28 4.87 7.93
N GLU A 90 0.48 5.94 7.95
CA GLU A 90 0.77 7.15 8.72
C GLU A 90 0.86 6.86 10.24
N GLY A 91 -0.08 6.09 10.79
CA GLY A 91 -0.06 5.69 12.20
C GLY A 91 1.17 4.86 12.56
N LEU A 92 1.53 3.90 11.72
CA LEU A 92 2.72 3.07 11.90
C LEU A 92 4.02 3.90 11.80
N LEU A 93 4.10 4.82 10.85
CA LEU A 93 5.22 5.76 10.73
C LEU A 93 5.34 6.63 11.98
N SER A 94 4.24 7.20 12.46
CA SER A 94 4.22 8.01 13.68
C SER A 94 4.73 7.24 14.90
N ASN A 95 4.34 5.97 15.02
CA ASN A 95 4.85 5.08 16.07
C ASN A 95 6.36 4.82 15.92
N ALA A 96 6.84 4.58 14.70
CA ALA A 96 8.26 4.39 14.44
C ALA A 96 9.10 5.64 14.76
N LEU A 97 8.61 6.83 14.39
CA LEU A 97 9.26 8.11 14.68
C LEU A 97 9.26 8.43 16.18
N THR A 98 8.19 8.08 16.91
CA THR A 98 8.13 8.22 18.36
C THR A 98 9.17 7.33 19.03
N ALA A 99 9.29 6.07 18.59
CA ALA A 99 10.31 5.15 19.08
C ALA A 99 11.73 5.62 18.78
N ALA A 100 11.98 6.18 17.58
CA ALA A 100 13.29 6.73 17.21
C ALA A 100 13.69 7.95 18.08
N ASN A 101 12.71 8.70 18.60
CA ASN A 101 12.93 9.84 19.48
C ASN A 101 13.07 9.51 20.97
N SER A 102 12.98 8.23 21.35
CA SER A 102 13.12 7.81 22.75
C SER A 102 14.49 8.18 23.32
N ALA A 103 14.55 8.39 24.64
CA ALA A 103 15.79 8.67 25.35
C ALA A 103 16.76 7.47 25.40
N GLU A 104 16.29 6.28 25.03
CA GLU A 104 17.09 5.05 24.97
C GLU A 104 17.92 4.95 23.68
N ILE A 105 17.58 5.77 22.67
CA ILE A 105 18.30 5.82 21.40
C ILE A 105 19.41 6.86 21.47
N ASP A 106 20.61 6.46 21.07
CA ASP A 106 21.77 7.35 20.99
C ASP A 106 21.44 8.55 20.06
N PRO A 107 21.71 9.81 20.50
CA PRO A 107 21.43 10.98 19.69
C PRO A 107 22.06 10.95 18.29
N SER A 108 23.23 10.33 18.13
CA SER A 108 23.90 10.20 16.83
C SER A 108 23.20 9.24 15.86
N ALA A 109 22.40 8.29 16.37
CA ALA A 109 21.62 7.36 15.55
C ALA A 109 20.22 7.90 15.21
N ARG A 110 19.72 8.88 15.97
CA ARG A 110 18.34 9.39 15.87
C ARG A 110 18.02 9.99 14.49
N GLU A 111 18.89 10.84 13.98
CA GLU A 111 18.68 11.50 12.68
C GLU A 111 18.59 10.47 11.54
N LEU A 112 19.51 9.50 11.51
CA LEU A 112 19.52 8.42 10.52
C LEU A 112 18.26 7.55 10.60
N LEU A 113 17.80 7.21 11.80
CA LEU A 113 16.59 6.39 11.98
C LEU A 113 15.32 7.11 11.52
N ILE A 114 15.22 8.42 11.78
CA ILE A 114 14.11 9.25 11.31
C ILE A 114 14.11 9.36 9.78
N GLU A 115 15.29 9.60 9.19
CA GLU A 115 15.45 9.68 7.73
C GLU A 115 15.06 8.35 7.06
N LEU A 116 15.57 7.23 7.60
CA LEU A 116 15.26 5.90 7.11
C LEU A 116 13.76 5.58 7.23
N ALA A 117 13.14 5.91 8.36
CA ALA A 117 11.71 5.71 8.56
C ALA A 117 10.87 6.51 7.55
N THR A 118 11.23 7.77 7.34
CA THR A 118 10.52 8.67 6.41
C THR A 118 10.70 8.24 4.96
N SER A 119 11.91 7.85 4.58
CA SER A 119 12.25 7.39 3.22
C SER A 119 11.54 6.09 2.86
N ALA A 120 11.51 5.13 3.80
CA ALA A 120 10.84 3.85 3.60
C ALA A 120 9.34 3.99 3.31
N THR A 121 8.68 5.02 3.83
CA THR A 121 7.23 5.24 3.64
C THR A 121 6.91 6.26 2.54
N ARG A 122 7.89 7.08 2.10
CA ARG A 122 7.76 8.01 0.97
C ARG A 122 8.32 7.37 -0.30
N ARG A 123 7.45 6.68 -1.04
CA ARG A 123 7.70 6.41 -2.46
C ARG A 123 6.67 7.22 -3.22
N SER A 124 7.16 8.31 -3.80
CA SER A 124 6.41 9.36 -4.50
C SER A 124 5.43 8.78 -5.52
N HIS A 125 4.26 9.41 -5.60
CA HIS A 125 3.30 9.26 -6.69
C HIS A 125 3.89 9.66 -8.02
#